data_AF-J9DZB4-F1
#
_entry.id   AF-J9DZB4-F1
#
_cell.length_a   1.000
_cell.length_b   1.000
_cell.length_c   1.000
_cell.angle_alpha   90.00
_cell.angle_beta   90.00
_cell.angle_gamma   90.00
#
_symmetry.space_group_name_H-M   'P 1'
#
loop_
_entity.id
_entity.type
_entity.pdbx_description
1 polymer ?
#
loop_
_entity_poly.entity_id
_entity_poly.type
_entity_poly.pdbx_seq_one_letter_code
_entity_poly.pdbx_strand_id
1 'polypeptide(L)'
;MAVSSSVGSNIFDVCVGLPIPWLLFFVVEPLRNPGSTQNYISVSSNGLICSVGMLFIMLVVLVASIALSHWKMNKLFGFIMIISYIAFCIFAVALEMGHFVCPLKIC
;
A
#
# COMPACT_ATOMS: atom_id res chain seq x y z
N MET A 1 -18.86 13.87 -0.72
CA MET A 1 -18.05 14.02 0.51
C MET A 1 -17.44 12.70 1.00
N ALA A 2 -18.12 11.55 0.85
CA ALA A 2 -17.56 10.25 1.24
C ALA A 2 -16.29 9.86 0.45
N VAL A 3 -16.32 9.97 -0.88
CA VAL A 3 -15.19 9.56 -1.76
C VAL A 3 -13.91 10.37 -1.48
N SER A 4 -14.04 11.69 -1.28
CA SER A 4 -12.90 12.56 -0.95
C SER A 4 -12.29 12.25 0.42
N SER A 5 -13.11 11.85 1.40
CA SER A 5 -12.63 11.45 2.72
C SER A 5 -11.87 10.12 2.66
N SER A 6 -12.34 9.16 1.85
CA SER A 6 -11.67 7.87 1.65
C SER A 6 -10.34 8.02 0.91
N VAL A 7 -10.29 8.86 -0.13
CA VAL A 7 -9.05 9.16 -0.87
C VAL A 7 -8.05 9.92 0.01
N GLY A 8 -8.51 10.92 0.76
CA GLY A 8 -7.64 11.71 1.64
C GLY A 8 -7.02 10.87 2.77
N SER A 9 -7.79 9.96 3.36
CA SER A 9 -7.28 9.07 4.41
C SER A 9 -6.21 8.10 3.88
N ASN A 10 -6.36 7.57 2.66
CA ASN A 10 -5.39 6.66 2.07
C ASN A 10 -4.06 7.38 1.75
N ILE A 11 -4.13 8.61 1.23
CA ILE A 11 -2.94 9.43 0.97
C ILE A 11 -2.23 9.77 2.29
N PHE A 12 -2.98 10.12 3.34
CA PHE A 12 -2.41 10.39 4.66
C PHE A 12 -1.74 9.15 5.26
N ASP A 13 -2.35 7.99 5.15
CA ASP A 13 -1.79 6.74 5.69
C ASP A 13 -0.45 6.36 5.03
N VAL A 14 -0.33 6.57 3.71
CA VAL A 14 0.92 6.31 2.96
C VAL A 14 1.99 7.37 3.27
N CYS A 15 1.64 8.67 3.24
CA CYS A 15 2.61 9.75 3.39
C CYS A 15 3.02 10.01 4.85
N VAL A 16 2.15 9.68 5.81
CA VAL A 16 2.29 10.06 7.21
C VAL A 16 2.20 8.84 8.12
N GLY A 17 1.26 7.93 7.90
CA GLY A 17 1.08 6.71 8.69
C GLY A 17 2.30 5.77 8.66
N LEU A 18 2.90 5.57 7.49
CA LEU A 18 4.07 4.70 7.30
C LEU A 18 5.40 5.26 7.86
N PRO A 19 5.76 6.55 7.66
CA PRO A 19 7.03 7.09 8.14
C PRO A 19 7.02 7.49 9.63
N ILE A 20 5.86 7.77 10.24
CA ILE A 20 5.78 8.16 11.66
C ILE A 20 6.38 7.10 12.61
N PRO A 21 6.03 5.80 12.50
CA PRO A 21 6.58 4.76 13.37
C PRO A 21 8.11 4.64 13.26
N TRP A 22 8.63 4.81 12.05
CA TRP A 22 10.07 4.80 11.79
C TRP A 22 10.77 6.02 12.39
N LEU A 23 10.18 7.21 12.26
CA LEU A 23 10.70 8.43 12.85
C LEU A 23 10.72 8.32 14.38
N LEU A 24 9.64 7.81 14.98
CA LEU A 24 9.58 7.52 16.42
C LEU A 24 10.63 6.50 16.84
N PHE A 25 10.81 5.42 16.07
CA PHE A 25 11.85 4.43 16.33
C PHE A 25 13.25 5.07 16.34
N PHE A 26 13.59 5.90 15.35
CA PHE A 26 14.88 6.60 15.30
C PHE A 26 15.10 7.60 16.44
N VAL A 27 14.03 8.15 17.02
CA VAL A 27 14.11 9.09 18.17
C VAL A 27 14.20 8.35 19.50
N VAL A 28 13.46 7.25 19.67
CA VAL A 28 13.38 6.50 20.94
C VAL A 28 14.58 5.56 21.13
N GLU A 29 15.06 4.92 20.07
CA GLU A 29 16.20 4.00 20.12
C GLU A 29 17.47 4.60 20.77
N PRO A 30 17.93 5.83 20.40
CA PRO A 30 19.10 6.45 21.03
C PRO A 30 18.85 6.89 22.48
N LEU A 31 17.60 7.18 22.86
CA LEU A 31 17.24 7.54 24.24
C LEU A 31 17.16 6.31 25.16
N ARG A 32 16.78 5.15 24.61
CA ARG A 32 16.64 3.89 25.36
C ARG A 32 17.96 3.14 25.52
N ASN A 33 18.86 3.22 24.55
CA ASN A 33 20.17 2.57 24.57
C ASN A 33 21.30 3.57 24.23
N PRO A 34 21.81 4.34 25.22
CA PRO A 34 22.92 5.26 25.01
C PRO A 34 24.23 4.46 24.84
N GLY A 35 24.55 4.04 23.61
CA GLY A 35 25.81 3.36 23.29
C GLY A 35 25.75 2.27 22.23
N SER A 36 24.56 1.84 21.78
CA SER A 36 24.44 0.93 20.63
C SER A 36 24.51 1.72 19.33
N THR A 37 25.54 1.46 18.51
CA THR A 37 25.62 1.91 17.12
C THR A 37 24.31 1.60 16.42
N GLN A 38 23.66 2.58 15.79
CA GLN A 38 22.42 2.36 15.06
C GLN A 38 22.68 1.31 13.98
N ASN A 39 22.27 0.07 14.24
CA ASN A 39 22.27 -0.96 13.21
C ASN A 39 21.26 -0.49 12.16
N TYR A 40 21.76 -0.26 10.95
CA TYR A 40 20.94 0.00 9.79
C TYR A 40 19.91 -1.12 9.70
N ILE A 41 18.63 -0.79 9.83
CA ILE A 41 17.58 -1.74 9.51
C ILE A 41 17.65 -1.88 7.99
N SER A 42 18.31 -2.95 7.53
CA SER A 42 18.37 -3.30 6.13
C SER A 42 16.95 -3.63 5.67
N VAL A 43 16.30 -2.67 5.01
CA VAL A 43 15.02 -2.89 4.36
C VAL A 43 15.29 -3.80 3.16
N SER A 44 14.90 -5.08 3.27
CA SER A 44 15.15 -6.09 2.25
C SER A 44 14.51 -5.69 0.92
N SER A 45 15.34 -5.36 -0.06
CA SER A 45 14.98 -4.68 -1.32
C SER A 45 14.23 -5.56 -2.33
N ASN A 46 14.14 -6.88 -2.10
CA ASN A 46 13.52 -7.81 -3.06
C ASN A 46 11.98 -7.77 -3.04
N GLY A 47 11.37 -7.56 -1.86
CA GLY A 47 9.92 -7.49 -1.71
C GLY A 47 9.34 -6.08 -1.82
N LEU A 48 10.18 -5.05 -1.59
CA LEU A 48 9.74 -3.65 -1.55
C LEU A 48 9.26 -3.16 -2.92
N ILE A 49 10.04 -3.42 -3.98
CA ILE A 49 9.68 -3.00 -5.35
C ILE A 49 8.36 -3.66 -5.80
N CYS A 50 8.17 -4.93 -5.44
CA CYS A 50 6.97 -5.68 -5.80
C CYS A 50 5.75 -5.18 -5.03
N SER A 51 5.91 -4.88 -3.74
CA SER A 51 4.87 -4.29 -2.89
C SER A 51 4.46 -2.90 -3.37
N VAL A 52 5.41 -2.05 -3.75
CA VAL A 52 5.12 -0.71 -4.30
C VAL A 52 4.45 -0.82 -5.67
N GLY A 53 4.90 -1.74 -6.53
CA GLY A 53 4.25 -2.00 -7.82
C GLY A 53 2.80 -2.46 -7.68
N MET A 54 2.53 -3.33 -6.71
CA MET A 54 1.19 -3.79 -6.35
C MET A 54 0.27 -2.66 -5.89
N LEU A 55 0.77 -1.81 -5.00
CA LEU A 55 0.06 -0.62 -4.53
C LEU A 55 -0.28 0.33 -5.70
N PHE A 56 0.64 0.50 -6.66
CA PHE A 56 0.40 1.33 -7.82
C PHE A 56 -0.65 0.73 -8.77
N ILE A 57 -0.59 -0.58 -9.03
CA ILE A 57 -1.57 -1.29 -9.87
C ILE A 57 -2.97 -1.19 -9.24
N MET A 58 -3.08 -1.37 -7.92
CA MET A 58 -4.34 -1.19 -7.18
C MET A 58 -4.95 0.19 -7.43
N LEU A 59 -4.14 1.24 -7.30
CA LEU A 59 -4.55 2.62 -7.52
C LEU A 59 -5.02 2.86 -8.94
N VAL A 60 -4.29 2.35 -9.94
CA VAL A 60 -4.65 2.49 -11.36
C VAL A 60 -5.98 1.80 -11.65
N VAL A 61 -6.20 0.58 -11.16
CA VAL A 61 -7.46 -0.16 -11.34
C VAL A 61 -8.63 0.57 -10.67
N LEU A 62 -8.41 1.14 -9.48
CA LEU A 62 -9.41 1.93 -8.78
C LEU A 62 -9.79 3.20 -9.55
N VAL A 63 -8.81 3.94 -10.07
CA VAL A 63 -9.07 5.14 -10.89
C VAL A 63 -9.74 4.77 -12.21
N ALA A 64 -9.30 3.70 -12.87
CA ALA A 64 -9.88 3.22 -14.13
C ALA A 64 -11.35 2.79 -13.95
N SER A 65 -11.68 2.08 -12.87
CA SER A 65 -13.08 1.68 -12.58
C SER A 65 -14.00 2.86 -12.24
N ILE A 66 -13.47 3.91 -11.59
CA ILE A 66 -14.18 5.19 -11.39
C ILE A 66 -14.41 5.89 -12.74
N ALA A 67 -13.40 5.92 -13.61
CA ALA A 67 -13.48 6.55 -14.93
C ALA A 67 -14.48 5.83 -15.85
N LEU A 68 -14.46 4.50 -15.89
CA LEU A 68 -15.41 3.67 -16.65
C LEU A 68 -16.85 3.84 -16.15
N SER A 69 -17.03 4.20 -14.89
CA SER A 69 -18.35 4.47 -14.30
C SER A 69 -18.84 5.91 -14.56
N HIS A 70 -18.17 6.62 -15.48
CA HIS A 70 -18.56 7.93 -15.98
C HIS A 70 -18.73 8.98 -14.87
N TRP A 71 -18.01 8.81 -13.76
CA TRP A 71 -18.08 9.67 -12.57
C TRP A 71 -19.48 9.79 -11.95
N LYS A 72 -20.38 8.83 -12.24
CA LYS A 72 -21.76 8.79 -11.74
C LYS A 72 -21.90 7.70 -10.68
N MET A 73 -22.33 8.07 -9.47
CA MET A 73 -22.66 7.10 -8.42
C MET A 73 -23.93 6.35 -8.78
N ASN A 74 -23.78 5.14 -9.30
CA ASN A 74 -24.87 4.20 -9.53
C ASN A 74 -24.76 3.03 -8.54
N LYS A 75 -25.86 2.37 -8.16
CA LYS A 75 -25.79 1.20 -7.24
C LYS A 75 -24.88 0.08 -7.78
N LEU A 76 -24.80 -0.03 -9.11
CA LEU A 76 -23.89 -0.93 -9.82
C LEU A 76 -22.41 -0.63 -9.53
N PHE A 77 -22.04 0.64 -9.36
CA PHE A 77 -20.67 1.05 -9.05
C PHE A 77 -20.20 0.51 -7.70
N GLY A 78 -21.07 0.52 -6.68
CA GLY A 78 -20.76 -0.06 -5.38
C GLY A 78 -20.51 -1.57 -5.43
N PHE A 79 -21.27 -2.29 -6.26
CA PHE A 79 -21.08 -3.72 -6.46
C PHE A 79 -19.75 -4.03 -7.17
N ILE A 80 -19.41 -3.26 -8.21
CA ILE A 80 -18.11 -3.35 -8.91
C ILE A 80 -16.96 -3.08 -7.93
N MET A 81 -17.08 -2.08 -7.05
CA MET A 81 -16.07 -1.77 -6.03
C MET A 81 -15.84 -2.94 -5.07
N ILE A 82 -16.90 -3.58 -4.56
CA ILE A 82 -16.77 -4.74 -3.67
C ILE A 82 -16.11 -5.93 -4.39
N ILE A 83 -16.52 -6.24 -5.62
CA ILE A 83 -15.91 -7.33 -6.40
C ILE A 83 -14.42 -7.05 -6.66
N SER A 84 -14.10 -5.82 -7.08
CA SER A 84 -12.71 -5.43 -7.35
C SER A 84 -11.85 -5.49 -6.10
N TYR A 85 -12.41 -5.17 -4.92
CA TYR A 85 -11.73 -5.28 -3.64
C TYR A 85 -11.41 -6.74 -3.27
N ILE A 86 -12.38 -7.65 -3.40
CA ILE A 86 -12.16 -9.08 -3.13
C ILE A 86 -11.11 -9.65 -4.09
N ALA A 87 -11.20 -9.33 -5.38
CA ALA A 87 -10.22 -9.76 -6.38
C ALA A 87 -8.80 -9.25 -6.04
N PHE A 88 -8.69 -8.00 -5.61
CA PHE A 88 -7.43 -7.42 -5.15
C PHE A 88 -6.88 -8.14 -3.90
N CYS A 89 -7.71 -8.40 -2.90
CA CYS A 89 -7.28 -9.14 -1.69
C CYS A 89 -6.77 -10.54 -2.03
N ILE A 90 -7.45 -11.25 -2.93
CA ILE A 90 -7.01 -12.58 -3.39
C ILE A 90 -5.65 -12.48 -4.09
N PHE A 91 -5.47 -11.49 -4.97
CA PHE A 91 -4.20 -11.27 -5.68
C PHE A 91 -3.06 -10.90 -4.72
N ALA A 92 -3.31 -10.03 -3.75
CA ALA A 92 -2.35 -9.64 -2.72
C ALA A 92 -1.92 -10.83 -1.86
N VAL A 93 -2.87 -11.65 -1.39
CA VAL A 93 -2.57 -12.85 -0.60
C VAL A 93 -1.84 -13.91 -1.44
N ALA A 94 -2.21 -14.10 -2.71
CA ALA A 94 -1.54 -15.05 -3.59
C ALA A 94 -0.07 -14.69 -3.88
N LEU A 95 0.25 -13.40 -3.94
CA LEU A 95 1.61 -12.90 -4.05
C LEU A 95 2.40 -13.07 -2.75
N GLU A 96 1.81 -12.76 -1.60
CA GLU A 96 2.44 -12.95 -0.28
C GLU A 96 2.72 -14.43 0.01
N MET A 97 1.81 -15.33 -0.39
CA MET A 97 1.95 -16.78 -0.27
C MET A 97 2.95 -17.38 -1.28
N GLY A 98 3.63 -16.57 -2.09
CA GLY A 98 4.67 -17.00 -3.01
C GLY A 98 4.18 -17.82 -4.20
N HIS A 99 2.87 -17.86 -4.47
CA HIS A 99 2.31 -18.53 -5.64
C HIS A 99 2.62 -17.78 -6.94
N PHE A 100 2.80 -16.46 -6.85
CA PHE A 100 3.27 -15.62 -7.95
C PHE A 100 4.66 -15.07 -7.63
N VAL A 101 5.64 -15.36 -8.48
CA VAL A 101 7.00 -14.83 -8.36
C VAL A 101 7.01 -13.40 -8.89
N CYS A 102 7.43 -12.44 -8.06
CA CYS A 102 7.59 -11.04 -8.46
C CYS A 102 8.55 -10.92 -9.66
N PRO A 103 8.07 -10.55 -10.86
CA PRO A 103 8.91 -10.47 -12.07
C PRO A 103 9.84 -9.26 -12.04
N LEU A 104 9.58 -8.28 -11.19
CA LEU A 104 10.38 -7.07 -10.96
C LEU A 104 11.55 -7.33 -10.01
N LYS A 105 12.17 -8.51 -10.06
CA LYS A 105 13.42 -8.76 -9.36
C LYS A 105 14.55 -8.10 -10.17
N ILE A 106 14.66 -6.77 -10.09
CA ILE A 106 15.87 -6.07 -10.54
C ILE A 106 16.96 -6.46 -9.55
N CYS A 107 17.92 -7.25 -10.02
CA CYS A 107 19.16 -7.58 -9.31
C CYS A 107 20.06 -6.36 -9.16
#